data_AF-A0A1S0THT7-F1
#
_entry.id   AF-A0A1S0THT7-F1
#
_cell.length_a   1.000
_cell.length_b   1.000
_cell.length_c   1.000
_cell.angle_alpha   90.00
_cell.angle_beta   90.00
_cell.angle_gamma   90.00
#
_symmetry.space_group_name_H-M   'P 1'
#
loop_
_entity.id
_entity.type
_entity.pdbx_description
1 polymer ?
#
loop_
_entity_poly.entity_id
_entity_poly.type
_entity_poly.pdbx_seq_one_letter_code
_entity_poly.pdbx_strand_id
1 'polypeptide(L)'
;MKKKFYIPAMILPPLLYSFTLLILVYIYNGNSDDEVICGVSAVYIGRLRPIWGISSTLINLATIILYVILSRVVVKAKTTTRNFELFQTLKIIVAFIGLGHLTTMVIFMSTVFLDIPRMTKYYVAYYGGIFINISVSCNWLFYYWRSTEYRNEFKRQLKKLPCLRDVVDLQPKCIAHKSLAIIHRQISTKVGPKNLPSLS
;
A
#
# COMPACT_ATOMS: atom_id res chain seq x y z
N MET A 1 6.05 17.30 -19.45
CA MET A 1 5.78 18.18 -18.29
C MET A 1 7.08 18.43 -17.55
N LYS A 2 7.43 19.70 -17.24
CA LYS A 2 8.57 20.00 -16.35
C LYS A 2 8.30 19.30 -15.00
N LYS A 3 9.27 18.53 -14.48
CA LYS A 3 9.14 17.68 -13.28
C LYS A 3 8.51 18.39 -12.06
N LYS A 4 8.63 19.71 -11.98
CA LYS A 4 8.10 20.55 -10.90
C LYS A 4 6.57 20.69 -10.88
N PHE A 5 5.88 20.54 -12.01
CA PHE A 5 4.43 20.75 -12.09
C PHE A 5 3.59 19.47 -11.96
N TYR A 6 4.23 18.30 -11.98
CA TYR A 6 3.53 17.02 -11.95
C TYR A 6 2.81 16.77 -10.63
N ILE A 7 3.50 16.99 -9.50
CA ILE A 7 2.93 16.77 -8.16
C ILE A 7 1.72 17.69 -7.90
N PRO A 8 1.81 19.03 -8.12
CA PRO A 8 0.65 19.91 -7.97
C PRO A 8 -0.52 19.50 -8.89
N ALA A 9 -0.24 19.14 -10.14
CA ALA A 9 -1.28 18.74 -11.10
C ALA A 9 -2.01 17.46 -10.67
N MET A 10 -1.33 16.50 -10.04
CA MET A 10 -1.98 15.29 -9.51
C MET A 10 -2.81 15.54 -8.24
N ILE A 11 -2.37 16.48 -7.40
CA ILE A 11 -3.02 16.79 -6.11
C ILE A 11 -4.21 17.75 -6.29
N LEU A 12 -4.21 18.58 -7.33
CA LEU A 12 -5.24 19.58 -7.55
C LEU A 12 -6.67 18.98 -7.68
N PRO A 13 -6.92 17.92 -8.49
CA PRO A 13 -8.27 17.34 -8.60
C PRO A 13 -8.85 16.81 -7.27
N PRO A 14 -8.15 16.00 -6.46
CA PRO A 14 -8.71 15.53 -5.19
C PRO A 14 -8.89 16.66 -4.18
N LEU A 15 -8.04 17.70 -4.20
CA LEU A 15 -8.25 18.90 -3.38
C LEU A 15 -9.53 19.63 -3.77
N LEU A 16 -9.70 19.94 -5.06
CA LEU A 16 -10.90 20.62 -5.56
C LEU A 16 -12.16 19.83 -5.21
N TYR A 17 -12.16 18.52 -5.45
CA TYR A 17 -13.27 17.64 -5.09
C TYR A 17 -13.62 17.71 -3.59
N SER A 18 -12.60 17.61 -2.73
CA SER A 18 -12.78 17.62 -1.28
C SER A 18 -13.30 18.97 -0.79
N PHE A 19 -12.72 20.09 -1.28
CA PHE A 19 -13.17 21.43 -0.93
C PHE A 19 -14.60 21.70 -1.38
N THR A 20 -14.96 21.31 -2.61
CA THR A 20 -16.33 21.48 -3.11
C THR A 20 -17.34 20.73 -2.23
N LEU A 21 -17.05 19.48 -1.84
CA LEU A 21 -17.92 18.73 -0.95
C LEU A 21 -18.02 19.33 0.45
N LEU A 22 -16.92 19.85 1.00
CA LEU A 22 -16.93 20.51 2.31
C LEU A 22 -17.76 21.80 2.29
N ILE A 23 -17.63 22.62 1.25
CA ILE A 23 -18.42 23.84 1.07
C ILE A 23 -19.91 23.48 0.93
N LEU A 24 -20.25 22.45 0.15
CA LEU A 24 -21.62 21.95 0.02
C LEU A 24 -22.19 21.52 1.37
N VAL A 25 -21.45 20.72 2.14
CA VAL A 25 -21.85 20.31 3.49
C VAL A 25 -22.09 21.53 4.39
N TYR A 26 -21.17 22.50 4.39
CA TYR A 26 -21.30 23.69 5.23
C TYR A 26 -22.56 24.51 4.91
N ILE A 27 -22.84 24.72 3.62
CA ILE A 27 -24.03 25.48 3.18
C ILE A 27 -25.33 24.76 3.55
N TYR A 28 -25.38 23.43 3.35
CA TYR A 28 -26.62 22.66 3.56
C TYR A 28 -26.85 22.20 5.01
N ASN A 29 -25.79 22.10 5.82
CA ASN A 29 -25.82 21.49 7.15
C ASN A 29 -25.24 22.37 8.27
N GLY A 30 -24.90 23.63 7.97
CA GLY A 30 -24.28 24.54 8.94
C GLY A 30 -25.19 24.98 10.10
N ASN A 31 -26.51 24.88 9.93
CA ASN A 31 -27.52 25.33 10.90
C ASN A 31 -28.39 24.20 11.47
N SER A 32 -28.04 22.94 11.25
CA SER A 32 -28.81 21.80 11.76
C SER A 32 -28.33 21.39 13.16
N ASP A 33 -29.24 21.32 14.13
CA ASP A 33 -29.02 20.77 15.48
C ASP A 33 -28.90 19.22 15.48
N ASP A 34 -28.40 18.63 14.38
CA ASP A 34 -28.24 17.19 14.25
C ASP A 34 -27.10 16.68 15.15
N GLU A 35 -27.28 15.48 15.73
CA GLU A 35 -26.27 14.83 16.56
C GLU A 35 -24.93 14.66 15.83
N VAL A 36 -23.84 15.02 16.51
CA VAL A 36 -22.48 14.89 15.97
C VAL A 36 -22.05 13.42 15.99
N ILE A 37 -22.23 12.73 14.87
CA ILE A 37 -21.74 11.37 14.69
C ILE A 37 -20.33 11.39 14.12
N CYS A 38 -19.39 10.73 14.80
CA CYS A 38 -18.02 10.56 14.32
C CYS A 38 -17.95 9.60 13.12
N GLY A 39 -18.11 10.13 11.90
CA GLY A 39 -17.94 9.35 10.68
C GLY A 39 -17.97 10.21 9.42
N VAL A 40 -17.08 9.91 8.46
CA VAL A 40 -16.97 10.68 7.19
C VAL A 40 -18.29 10.68 6.42
N SER A 41 -19.00 9.55 6.40
CA SER A 41 -20.30 9.43 5.72
C SER A 41 -21.46 10.10 6.47
N ALA A 42 -21.31 10.34 7.78
CA ALA A 42 -22.38 10.89 8.61
C ALA A 42 -22.60 12.39 8.38
N VAL A 43 -21.56 13.07 7.91
CA VAL A 43 -21.56 14.50 7.56
C VAL A 43 -22.48 14.81 6.37
N TYR A 44 -22.73 13.83 5.51
CA TYR A 44 -23.64 13.99 4.38
C TYR A 44 -25.07 13.68 4.83
N ILE A 45 -25.96 14.66 4.80
CA ILE A 45 -27.37 14.53 5.20
C ILE A 45 -28.29 14.78 3.99
N GLY A 46 -29.50 14.20 4.02
CA GLY A 46 -30.49 14.36 2.96
C GLY A 46 -29.95 14.01 1.57
N ARG A 47 -30.07 14.94 0.62
CA ARG A 47 -29.66 14.78 -0.79
C ARG A 47 -28.15 14.61 -0.97
N LEU A 48 -27.32 15.04 -0.02
CA LEU A 48 -25.87 14.92 -0.13
C LEU A 48 -25.37 13.47 0.04
N ARG A 49 -26.12 12.60 0.75
CA ARG A 49 -25.77 11.17 0.92
C ARG A 49 -25.64 10.43 -0.40
N PRO A 50 -26.69 10.35 -1.25
CA PRO A 50 -26.58 9.65 -2.52
C PRO A 50 -25.59 10.32 -3.48
N ILE A 51 -25.49 11.66 -3.47
CA ILE A 51 -24.52 12.38 -4.31
C ILE A 51 -23.09 11.96 -3.96
N TRP A 52 -22.75 11.95 -2.66
CA TRP A 52 -21.45 11.48 -2.19
C TRP A 52 -21.21 10.01 -2.54
N GLY A 53 -22.19 9.13 -2.29
CA GLY A 53 -22.08 7.69 -2.58
C GLY A 53 -21.85 7.39 -4.06
N ILE A 54 -22.62 8.03 -4.96
CA ILE A 54 -22.47 7.87 -6.42
C ILE A 54 -21.10 8.40 -6.87
N SER A 55 -20.74 9.62 -6.46
CA SER A 55 -19.48 10.24 -6.84
C SER A 55 -18.27 9.41 -6.39
N SER A 56 -18.30 8.94 -5.14
CA SER A 56 -17.29 8.05 -4.56
C SER A 56 -17.15 6.75 -5.36
N THR A 57 -18.27 6.17 -5.78
CA THR A 57 -18.28 4.96 -6.63
C THR A 57 -17.67 5.23 -8.01
N LEU A 58 -18.04 6.35 -8.65
CA LEU A 58 -17.51 6.73 -9.97
C LEU A 58 -16.00 6.98 -9.94
N ILE A 59 -15.50 7.68 -8.92
CA ILE A 59 -14.06 7.95 -8.75
C ILE A 59 -13.28 6.63 -8.59
N ASN A 60 -13.81 5.69 -7.82
CA ASN A 60 -13.16 4.39 -7.64
C ASN A 60 -13.18 3.56 -8.91
N LEU A 61 -14.30 3.54 -9.64
CA LEU A 61 -14.39 2.86 -10.92
C LEU A 61 -13.42 3.45 -11.95
N ALA A 62 -13.34 4.79 -12.04
CA ALA A 62 -12.38 5.49 -12.89
C ALA A 62 -10.93 5.13 -12.53
N THR A 63 -10.62 4.99 -11.23
CA THR A 63 -9.30 4.57 -10.76
C THR A 63 -8.97 3.15 -11.23
N ILE A 64 -9.89 2.20 -11.09
CA ILE A 64 -9.71 0.83 -11.58
C ILE A 64 -9.48 0.83 -13.10
N ILE A 65 -10.30 1.55 -13.87
CA ILE A 65 -10.17 1.65 -15.32
C ILE A 65 -8.80 2.22 -15.72
N LEU A 66 -8.37 3.31 -15.07
CA LEU A 66 -7.08 3.93 -15.32
C LEU A 66 -5.93 2.95 -15.09
N TYR A 67 -5.99 2.15 -14.02
CA TYR A 67 -4.98 1.13 -13.74
C TYR A 67 -5.01 -0.03 -14.72
N VAL A 68 -6.17 -0.41 -15.26
CA VAL A 68 -6.29 -1.39 -16.34
C VAL A 68 -5.64 -0.85 -17.61
N ILE A 69 -5.90 0.41 -17.98
CA ILE A 69 -5.27 1.06 -19.14
C ILE A 69 -3.75 1.12 -18.96
N LEU A 70 -3.29 1.60 -17.80
CA LEU A 70 -1.87 1.68 -17.47
C LEU A 70 -1.21 0.29 -17.56
N SER A 71 -1.91 -0.75 -17.10
CA SER A 71 -1.42 -2.14 -17.21
C SER A 71 -1.19 -2.57 -18.65
N ARG A 72 -2.14 -2.25 -19.54
CA ARG A 72 -2.01 -2.58 -20.97
C ARG A 72 -0.85 -1.82 -21.61
N VAL A 73 -0.68 -0.55 -21.26
CA VAL A 73 0.42 0.30 -21.77
C VAL A 73 1.78 -0.23 -21.31
N VAL A 74 1.93 -0.56 -20.02
CA VAL A 74 3.17 -1.08 -19.44
C VAL A 74 3.58 -2.42 -20.08
N VAL A 75 2.63 -3.33 -20.27
CA VAL A 75 2.88 -4.63 -20.95
C VAL A 75 3.36 -4.39 -22.38
N LYS A 76 2.75 -3.45 -23.10
CA LYS A 76 3.14 -3.13 -24.49
C LYS A 76 4.51 -2.46 -24.57
N ALA A 77 4.90 -1.69 -23.55
CA ALA A 77 6.15 -0.92 -23.52
C ALA A 77 7.42 -1.74 -23.21
N LYS A 78 7.31 -3.08 -23.02
CA LYS A 78 8.43 -3.98 -22.66
C LYS A 78 9.33 -3.40 -21.55
N THR A 79 8.70 -2.97 -20.45
CA THR A 79 9.42 -2.38 -19.31
C THR A 79 10.39 -3.38 -18.69
N THR A 80 11.42 -2.87 -18.00
CA THR A 80 12.35 -3.73 -17.23
C THR A 80 11.60 -4.64 -16.26
N THR A 81 12.14 -5.83 -16.00
CA THR A 81 11.57 -6.84 -15.10
C THR A 81 11.25 -6.28 -13.72
N ARG A 82 12.15 -5.46 -13.15
CA ARG A 82 11.95 -4.77 -11.86
C ARG A 82 10.75 -3.83 -11.87
N ASN A 83 10.63 -3.00 -12.91
CA ASN A 83 9.51 -2.05 -13.03
C ASN A 83 8.19 -2.79 -13.22
N PHE A 84 8.21 -3.93 -13.91
CA PHE A 84 7.05 -4.79 -14.09
C PHE A 84 6.58 -5.44 -12.79
N GLU A 85 7.49 -5.95 -11.94
CA GLU A 85 7.16 -6.53 -10.63
C GLU A 85 6.55 -5.49 -9.68
N LEU A 86 7.13 -4.29 -9.62
CA LEU A 86 6.60 -3.17 -8.85
C LEU A 86 5.21 -2.78 -9.35
N PHE A 87 5.04 -2.69 -10.67
CA PHE A 87 3.76 -2.39 -11.28
C PHE A 87 2.70 -3.47 -10.98
N GLN A 88 3.08 -4.74 -11.01
CA GLN A 88 2.18 -5.85 -10.68
C GLN A 88 1.73 -5.82 -9.21
N THR A 89 2.64 -5.45 -8.30
CA THR A 89 2.32 -5.22 -6.89
C THR A 89 1.29 -4.10 -6.75
N LEU A 90 1.54 -2.97 -7.41
CA LEU A 90 0.66 -1.81 -7.39
C LEU A 90 -0.73 -2.15 -7.96
N LYS A 91 -0.79 -2.93 -9.03
CA LYS A 91 -2.06 -3.41 -9.60
C LYS A 91 -2.89 -4.22 -8.61
N ILE A 92 -2.26 -5.13 -7.86
CA ILE A 92 -2.94 -5.96 -6.85
C ILE A 92 -3.48 -5.06 -5.73
N ILE A 93 -2.68 -4.13 -5.26
CA ILE A 93 -3.06 -3.17 -4.22
C ILE A 93 -4.28 -2.35 -4.65
N VAL A 94 -4.23 -1.76 -5.84
CA VAL A 94 -5.35 -0.95 -6.36
C VAL A 94 -6.61 -1.78 -6.56
N ALA A 95 -6.47 -3.01 -7.06
CA ALA A 95 -7.62 -3.90 -7.20
C ALA A 95 -8.24 -4.22 -5.84
N PHE A 96 -7.42 -4.50 -4.82
CA PHE A 96 -7.91 -4.84 -3.49
C PHE A 96 -8.59 -3.65 -2.80
N ILE A 97 -7.98 -2.46 -2.86
CA ILE A 97 -8.58 -1.21 -2.37
C ILE A 97 -9.88 -0.91 -3.11
N GLY A 98 -9.87 -1.02 -4.44
CA GLY A 98 -11.05 -0.79 -5.26
C GLY A 98 -12.19 -1.73 -4.90
N LEU A 99 -11.92 -3.03 -4.69
CA LEU A 99 -12.91 -4.01 -4.27
C LEU A 99 -13.45 -3.72 -2.85
N GLY A 100 -12.57 -3.36 -1.91
CA GLY A 100 -12.97 -2.96 -0.56
C GLY A 100 -13.90 -1.76 -0.59
N HIS A 101 -13.54 -0.74 -1.37
CA HIS A 101 -14.36 0.47 -1.54
C HIS A 101 -15.70 0.19 -2.22
N LEU A 102 -15.72 -0.59 -3.31
CA LEU A 102 -16.96 -0.98 -3.99
C LEU A 102 -17.88 -1.77 -3.05
N THR A 103 -17.34 -2.69 -2.25
CA THR A 103 -18.11 -3.45 -1.26
C THR A 103 -18.74 -2.52 -0.22
N THR A 104 -17.95 -1.59 0.35
CA THR A 104 -18.46 -0.57 1.28
C THR A 104 -19.55 0.28 0.63
N MET A 105 -19.38 0.70 -0.63
CA MET A 105 -20.36 1.52 -1.34
C MET A 105 -21.65 0.75 -1.66
N VAL A 106 -21.59 -0.54 -2.01
CA VAL A 106 -22.78 -1.37 -2.21
C VAL A 106 -23.60 -1.46 -0.92
N ILE A 107 -22.93 -1.72 0.21
CA ILE A 107 -23.57 -1.75 1.53
C ILE A 107 -24.18 -0.39 1.84
N PHE A 108 -23.43 0.71 1.68
CA PHE A 108 -23.93 2.06 1.91
C PHE A 108 -25.15 2.38 1.05
N MET A 109 -25.10 2.12 -0.26
CA MET A 109 -26.19 2.42 -1.19
C MET A 109 -27.43 1.57 -0.91
N SER A 110 -27.28 0.32 -0.45
CA SER A 110 -28.43 -0.48 -0.01
C SER A 110 -29.21 0.21 1.12
N THR A 111 -28.54 0.94 2.03
CA THR A 111 -29.23 1.71 3.09
C THR A 111 -30.01 2.91 2.57
N VAL A 112 -29.67 3.41 1.38
CA VAL A 112 -30.37 4.52 0.72
C VAL A 112 -31.64 4.00 0.07
N PHE A 113 -31.59 2.84 -0.59
CA PHE A 113 -32.74 2.26 -1.30
C PHE A 113 -33.70 1.49 -0.40
N LEU A 114 -33.22 0.95 0.72
CA LEU A 114 -34.06 0.26 1.70
C LEU A 114 -34.64 1.25 2.71
N ASP A 115 -35.92 1.09 3.02
CA ASP A 115 -36.60 1.90 4.03
C ASP A 115 -36.34 1.33 5.44
N ILE A 116 -35.15 1.62 5.96
CA ILE A 116 -34.66 1.15 7.26
C ILE A 116 -34.60 2.32 8.25
N PRO A 117 -34.82 2.12 9.57
CA PRO A 117 -34.67 3.20 10.56
C PRO A 117 -33.33 3.92 10.49
N ARG A 118 -33.34 5.23 10.82
CA ARG A 118 -32.18 6.13 10.72
C ARG A 118 -30.94 5.58 11.44
N MET A 119 -31.10 5.09 12.67
CA MET A 119 -29.99 4.52 13.45
C MET A 119 -29.40 3.27 12.81
N THR A 120 -30.23 2.40 12.26
CA THR A 120 -29.78 1.20 11.53
C THR A 120 -28.95 1.57 10.31
N LYS A 121 -29.32 2.62 9.56
CA LYS A 121 -28.52 3.11 8.42
C LYS A 121 -27.11 3.53 8.87
N TYR A 122 -26.98 4.18 10.02
CA TYR A 122 -25.68 4.56 10.57
C TYR A 122 -24.83 3.35 10.97
N TYR A 123 -25.40 2.38 11.70
CA TYR A 123 -24.68 1.16 12.06
C TYR A 123 -24.22 0.38 10.83
N VAL A 124 -25.10 0.18 9.84
CA VAL A 124 -24.76 -0.54 8.60
C VAL A 124 -23.66 0.19 7.82
N ALA A 125 -23.73 1.52 7.72
CA ALA A 125 -22.68 2.30 7.06
C ALA A 125 -21.33 2.21 7.82
N TYR A 126 -21.37 2.25 9.15
CA TYR A 126 -20.18 2.15 10.00
C TYR A 126 -19.50 0.78 9.86
N TYR A 127 -20.25 -0.31 10.02
CA TYR A 127 -19.73 -1.66 9.82
C TYR A 127 -19.32 -1.93 8.36
N GLY A 128 -20.05 -1.36 7.39
CA GLY A 128 -19.66 -1.40 5.98
C GLY A 128 -18.30 -0.73 5.71
N GLY A 129 -17.91 0.24 6.52
CA GLY A 129 -16.58 0.87 6.48
C GLY A 129 -15.43 -0.07 6.85
N ILE A 130 -15.69 -1.23 7.47
CA ILE A 130 -14.63 -2.18 7.82
C ILE A 130 -13.95 -2.74 6.57
N PHE A 131 -14.69 -2.99 5.48
CA PHE A 131 -14.14 -3.56 4.24
C PHE A 131 -13.07 -2.68 3.60
N ILE A 132 -13.34 -1.38 3.48
CA ILE A 132 -12.34 -0.43 2.97
C ILE A 132 -11.12 -0.34 3.90
N ASN A 133 -11.32 -0.32 5.23
CA ASN A 133 -10.21 -0.27 6.18
C ASN A 133 -9.31 -1.51 6.07
N ILE A 134 -9.90 -2.71 6.06
CA ILE A 134 -9.16 -3.96 5.83
C ILE A 134 -8.40 -3.88 4.49
N SER A 135 -9.04 -3.39 3.43
CA SER A 135 -8.41 -3.29 2.12
C SER A 135 -7.17 -2.40 2.11
N VAL A 136 -7.22 -1.26 2.80
CA VAL A 136 -6.10 -0.33 2.93
C VAL A 136 -5.00 -0.90 3.82
N SER A 137 -5.36 -1.57 4.92
CA SER A 137 -4.39 -2.22 5.82
C SER A 137 -3.61 -3.34 5.13
N CYS A 138 -4.23 -4.08 4.22
CA CYS A 138 -3.57 -5.14 3.46
C CYS A 138 -2.46 -4.65 2.50
N ASN A 139 -2.39 -3.34 2.21
CA ASN A 139 -1.31 -2.77 1.39
C ASN A 139 0.07 -3.12 1.95
N TRP A 140 0.22 -3.03 3.27
CA TRP A 140 1.47 -3.40 3.94
C TRP A 140 1.85 -4.85 3.67
N LEU A 141 0.89 -5.78 3.75
CA LEU A 141 1.12 -7.20 3.47
C LEU A 141 1.57 -7.43 2.02
N PHE A 142 0.90 -6.80 1.06
CA PHE A 142 1.27 -6.94 -0.36
C PHE A 142 2.66 -6.37 -0.66
N TYR A 143 2.99 -5.19 -0.12
CA TYR A 143 4.33 -4.61 -0.27
C TYR A 143 5.39 -5.49 0.40
N TYR A 144 5.14 -5.94 1.63
CA TYR A 144 6.07 -6.79 2.35
C TYR A 144 6.29 -8.13 1.65
N TRP A 145 5.23 -8.77 1.15
CA TRP A 145 5.37 -10.07 0.49
C TRP A 145 6.02 -9.98 -0.89
N ARG A 146 5.75 -8.92 -1.67
CA ARG A 146 6.15 -8.86 -3.08
C ARG A 146 7.38 -8.00 -3.37
N SER A 147 7.64 -6.94 -2.59
CA SER A 147 8.76 -6.02 -2.85
C SER A 147 9.95 -6.32 -1.93
N THR A 148 11.05 -6.78 -2.52
CA THR A 148 12.35 -6.93 -1.85
C THR A 148 12.87 -5.59 -1.30
N GLU A 149 12.70 -4.52 -2.07
CA GLU A 149 13.10 -3.16 -1.69
C GLU A 149 12.34 -2.70 -0.45
N TYR A 150 11.02 -2.88 -0.44
CA TYR A 150 10.19 -2.53 0.70
C TYR A 150 10.58 -3.32 1.95
N ARG A 151 10.80 -4.64 1.83
CA ARG A 151 11.26 -5.48 2.94
C ARG A 151 12.60 -5.02 3.49
N ASN A 152 13.55 -4.70 2.62
CA ASN A 152 14.88 -4.27 3.03
C ASN A 152 14.82 -2.94 3.78
N GLU A 153 14.01 -2.00 3.29
CA GLU A 153 13.79 -0.71 3.95
C GLU A 153 13.08 -0.87 5.30
N PHE A 154 12.04 -1.69 5.36
CA PHE A 154 11.33 -1.99 6.60
C PHE A 154 12.25 -2.62 7.65
N LYS A 155 13.08 -3.60 7.26
CA LYS A 155 14.10 -4.18 8.14
C LYS A 155 15.13 -3.13 8.59
N ARG A 156 15.53 -2.22 7.71
CA ARG A 156 16.45 -1.11 8.03
C ARG A 156 15.84 -0.16 9.06
N GLN A 157 14.57 0.18 8.93
CA GLN A 157 13.82 1.01 9.88
C GLN A 157 13.67 0.30 11.24
N LEU A 158 13.29 -0.97 11.24
CA LEU A 158 13.17 -1.78 12.46
C LEU A 158 14.48 -1.84 13.26
N LYS A 159 15.63 -1.95 12.58
CA LYS A 159 16.95 -1.95 13.23
C LYS A 159 17.30 -0.63 13.94
N LYS A 160 16.63 0.48 13.60
CA LYS A 160 16.83 1.78 14.25
C LYS A 160 15.98 1.95 15.52
N LEU A 161 15.00 1.05 15.75
CA LEU A 161 14.19 1.10 16.96
C LEU A 161 15.03 0.58 18.14
N PRO A 162 15.29 1.40 19.18
CA PRO A 162 16.14 1.01 20.30
C PRO A 162 15.62 -0.25 21.02
N CYS A 163 14.30 -0.46 21.03
CA CYS A 163 13.64 -1.62 21.66
C CYS A 163 13.93 -2.97 20.99
N LEU A 164 14.46 -3.00 19.76
CA LEU A 164 14.81 -4.23 19.03
C LEU A 164 16.32 -4.47 18.97
N ARG A 165 17.12 -3.53 19.46
CA ARG A 165 18.58 -3.61 19.44
C ARG A 165 19.12 -4.68 20.40
N ASP A 166 18.41 -4.91 21.49
CA ASP A 166 18.80 -5.87 22.54
C ASP A 166 18.23 -7.28 22.33
N VAL A 167 17.23 -7.45 21.45
CA VAL A 167 16.57 -8.76 21.20
C VAL A 167 17.19 -9.48 19.99
N VAL A 168 17.82 -8.74 19.08
CA VAL A 168 18.38 -9.28 17.84
C VAL A 168 19.90 -9.22 17.88
N ASP A 169 20.50 -9.97 18.79
CA ASP A 169 21.86 -10.49 18.58
C ASP A 169 21.75 -11.65 17.58
N LEU A 170 21.47 -11.30 16.33
CA LEU A 170 21.56 -12.25 15.22
C LEU A 170 23.05 -12.50 15.01
N GLN A 171 23.60 -13.42 15.82
CA GLN A 171 24.89 -14.05 15.59
C GLN A 171 24.98 -14.33 14.09
N PRO A 172 25.92 -13.71 13.35
CA PRO A 172 26.14 -14.11 11.98
C PRO A 172 26.52 -15.58 12.05
N LYS A 173 25.69 -16.45 11.49
CA LYS A 173 26.09 -17.83 11.17
C LYS A 173 27.27 -17.73 10.22
N CYS A 174 28.47 -17.61 10.79
CA CYS A 174 29.73 -17.78 10.13
C CYS A 174 29.92 -19.29 9.91
N ILE A 175 29.08 -19.86 9.04
CA ILE A 175 29.20 -21.25 8.57
C ILE A 175 29.36 -21.18 7.05
N ALA A 176 30.44 -20.58 6.59
CA ALA A 176 30.97 -20.77 5.22
C ALA A 176 32.38 -20.18 5.02
N HIS A 177 33.22 -20.04 6.05
CA HIS A 177 34.61 -19.56 5.84
C HIS A 177 35.69 -20.25 6.68
N LYS A 178 35.35 -21.31 7.43
CA LYS A 178 36.34 -22.16 8.13
C LYS A 178 36.70 -23.44 7.38
N SER A 179 35.92 -23.88 6.40
CA SER A 179 36.22 -25.09 5.61
C SER A 179 37.27 -24.88 4.53
N LEU A 180 37.41 -23.67 3.96
CA LEU A 180 38.40 -23.40 2.91
C LEU A 180 39.82 -23.21 3.48
N ALA A 181 39.95 -22.66 4.69
CA ALA A 181 41.24 -22.45 5.34
C ALA A 181 41.87 -23.75 5.88
N ILE A 182 41.05 -24.74 6.24
CA ILE A 182 41.54 -26.05 6.73
C ILE A 182 42.04 -26.91 5.55
N ILE A 183 41.36 -26.84 4.39
CA ILE A 183 41.79 -27.56 3.17
C ILE A 183 43.10 -26.95 2.62
N HIS A 184 43.24 -25.62 2.60
CA HIS A 184 44.47 -25.00 2.12
C HIS A 184 45.67 -25.24 3.04
N ARG A 185 45.44 -25.48 4.35
CA ARG A 185 46.50 -25.79 5.31
C ARG A 185 46.93 -27.26 5.28
N GLN A 186 46.03 -28.20 4.93
CA GLN A 186 46.40 -29.62 4.75
C GLN A 186 47.11 -29.92 3.42
N ILE A 187 46.90 -29.10 2.39
CA ILE A 187 47.64 -29.25 1.12
C ILE A 187 49.08 -28.73 1.26
N SER A 188 49.29 -27.65 2.03
CA SER A 188 50.63 -27.06 2.22
C SER A 188 51.56 -27.90 3.12
N THR A 189 51.02 -28.77 3.98
CA THR A 189 51.85 -29.64 4.85
C THR A 189 52.20 -31.00 4.25
N LYS A 190 51.64 -31.37 3.09
CA LYS A 190 51.97 -32.63 2.40
C LYS A 190 53.07 -32.50 1.33
N VAL A 191 53.49 -31.29 0.98
CA VAL A 191 54.59 -31.06 0.04
C VAL A 191 55.80 -30.59 0.84
N GLY A 192 56.54 -31.55 1.40
CA GLY A 192 57.82 -31.30 2.04
C GLY A 192 58.86 -30.77 1.04
N PRO A 193 59.86 -29.99 1.49
CA PRO A 193 60.89 -29.44 0.62
C PRO A 193 61.76 -30.58 0.09
N LYS A 194 61.71 -30.83 -1.22
CA LYS A 194 62.77 -31.59 -1.90
C LYS A 194 63.97 -30.66 -2.09
N ASN A 195 65.03 -31.02 -1.39
CA ASN A 195 66.36 -30.43 -1.49
C ASN A 195 67.03 -30.67 -2.86
N LEU A 196 68.09 -29.87 -3.07
CA LEU A 196 69.26 -30.01 -3.96
C LEU A 196 69.17 -29.42 -5.39
N PRO A 197 70.30 -28.95 -5.97
CA PRO A 197 71.36 -28.10 -5.39
C PRO A 197 71.73 -26.92 -6.31
N SER A 198 72.55 -26.02 -5.77
CA SER A 198 73.20 -24.88 -6.42
C SER A 198 74.62 -25.19 -6.93
N LEU A 199 75.06 -24.43 -7.93
CA LEU A 199 76.38 -24.39 -8.60
C LEU A 199 76.65 -25.59 -9.53
N SER A 200 77.18 -25.42 -10.74
CA SER A 200 78.06 -24.38 -11.32
C SER A 200 77.91 -24.33 -12.83
#